data_AF-A0A2V5NCI8-F1
#
_entry.id   AF-A0A2V5NCI8-F1
#
_cell.length_a   1.000
_cell.length_b   1.000
_cell.length_c   1.000
_cell.angle_alpha   90.00
_cell.angle_beta   90.00
_cell.angle_gamma   90.00
#
_symmetry.space_group_name_H-M   'P 1'
#
loop_
_entity.id
_entity.type
_entity.pdbx_description
1 polymer ?
#
loop_
_entity_poly.entity_id
_entity_poly.type
_entity_poly.pdbx_seq_one_letter_code
_entity_poly.pdbx_strand_id
1 'polypeptide(L)'
;MNSAPSIDPLPAMLRIAMQAGASSLRSRPRHAVASRAGGFTLIELLVVIGIITILMVLIVPAVTNLKSANDVTDAGYTIKGVLEQARTYAKANNTYAWVGFFEENGAIASTTPATAGNGRLVMSVVASKNGTNIYGSGTGAIDPTQLIQVGKLTRIDNVHLPLFAVGSGTGDTFDTRPTLQSDFTAGYNYGRFGELNAAIPNTAPYTTPYNFQYPVGTPAPTAQYVFRKLLQFNPRGESRVNGDSYELRRIVEIGLIQTHGATVPTSVSGAGTSTATYAGNVIALQITGISGAVRIFKR
;
A
#
# COMPACT_ATOMS: atom_id res chain seq x y z
N MET A 1 -55.07 42.39 9.03
CA MET A 1 -56.33 41.69 8.70
C MET A 1 -55.93 40.26 8.40
N ASN A 2 -56.01 39.39 9.41
CA ASN A 2 -57.17 38.53 9.67
C ASN A 2 -57.18 37.35 8.69
N SER A 3 -57.14 36.07 9.06
CA SER A 3 -57.24 35.41 10.37
C SER A 3 -56.87 33.94 10.14
N ALA A 4 -56.18 33.31 11.09
CA ALA A 4 -56.39 31.87 11.33
C ALA A 4 -57.84 31.69 11.81
N PRO A 5 -58.52 30.56 11.52
CA PRO A 5 -58.50 29.46 12.51
C PRO A 5 -58.79 28.07 11.91
N SER A 6 -58.46 27.01 12.66
CA SER A 6 -59.43 25.99 13.09
C SER A 6 -58.68 24.81 13.70
N ILE A 7 -58.68 24.77 15.03
CA ILE A 7 -58.42 23.58 15.83
C ILE A 7 -59.80 23.08 16.20
N ASP A 8 -60.14 21.86 15.76
CA ASP A 8 -61.31 21.16 16.26
C ASP A 8 -60.95 20.11 17.32
N PRO A 9 -61.87 19.80 18.26
CA PRO A 9 -61.57 19.17 19.54
C PRO A 9 -61.85 17.65 19.56
N LEU A 10 -61.32 17.03 20.62
CA LEU A 10 -61.46 15.62 21.05
C LEU A 10 -62.90 15.07 21.02
N PRO A 11 -63.04 13.74 21.09
CA PRO A 11 -63.75 13.23 22.26
C PRO A 11 -63.00 12.13 23.01
N ALA A 12 -63.06 12.29 24.33
CA ALA A 12 -62.77 11.28 25.32
C ALA A 12 -63.81 10.15 25.29
N MET A 13 -63.48 9.10 26.06
CA MET A 13 -64.40 8.13 26.67
C MET A 13 -64.77 6.90 25.83
N LEU A 14 -64.08 5.79 26.11
CA LEU A 14 -64.82 4.59 26.49
C LEU A 14 -64.17 3.92 27.70
N ARG A 15 -64.66 4.33 28.87
CA ARG A 15 -64.58 3.54 30.10
C ARG A 15 -65.54 2.37 29.96
N ILE A 16 -65.02 1.16 29.95
CA ILE A 16 -65.79 -0.03 30.36
C ILE A 16 -65.32 -0.37 31.76
N ALA A 17 -66.20 -0.10 32.72
CA ALA A 17 -66.16 -0.65 34.06
C ALA A 17 -67.04 -1.90 34.10
N MET A 18 -66.86 -2.68 35.18
CA MET A 18 -67.79 -3.69 35.71
C MET A 18 -67.61 -5.08 35.04
N GLN A 19 -67.44 -6.20 35.77
CA GLN A 19 -67.97 -6.50 37.10
C GLN A 19 -67.24 -7.67 37.79
N ALA A 20 -66.94 -7.43 39.07
CA ALA A 20 -66.86 -8.32 40.23
C ALA A 20 -66.80 -9.86 40.05
N GLY A 21 -65.76 -10.44 40.68
CA GLY A 21 -65.78 -11.80 41.22
C GLY A 21 -64.99 -11.84 42.53
N ALA A 22 -65.70 -11.86 43.65
CA ALA A 22 -65.14 -11.98 44.99
C ALA A 22 -64.66 -13.41 45.26
N SER A 23 -63.43 -13.56 45.76
CA SER A 23 -63.02 -14.78 46.46
C SER A 23 -61.88 -14.47 47.44
N SER A 24 -62.27 -14.37 48.71
CA SER A 24 -61.45 -14.44 49.93
C SER A 24 -60.45 -15.60 49.88
N LEU A 25 -59.14 -15.32 49.94
CA LEU A 25 -58.12 -16.29 50.36
C LEU A 25 -56.92 -15.58 51.03
N ARG A 26 -56.90 -15.68 52.36
CA ARG A 26 -55.76 -15.76 53.29
C ARG A 26 -54.38 -15.31 52.75
N SER A 27 -53.82 -14.27 53.37
CA SER A 27 -52.38 -14.01 53.34
C SER A 27 -51.60 -15.16 53.99
N ARG A 28 -51.01 -16.03 53.17
CA ARG A 28 -49.88 -16.88 53.57
C ARG A 28 -48.58 -16.17 53.17
N PRO A 29 -47.54 -16.17 54.02
CA PRO A 29 -46.24 -15.63 53.64
C PRO A 29 -45.69 -16.46 52.48
N ARG A 30 -45.46 -15.81 51.33
CA ARG A 30 -44.72 -16.42 50.22
C ARG A 30 -43.25 -16.46 50.65
N HIS A 31 -42.76 -17.65 50.97
CA HIS A 31 -41.32 -17.89 51.00
C HIS A 31 -40.73 -17.45 49.65
N ALA A 32 -39.76 -16.55 49.70
CA ALA A 32 -38.93 -16.23 48.55
C ALA A 32 -38.30 -17.53 48.06
N VAL A 33 -38.70 -17.99 46.88
CA VAL A 33 -37.97 -19.03 46.16
C VAL A 33 -36.66 -18.39 45.76
N ALA A 34 -35.62 -18.63 46.54
CA ALA A 34 -34.26 -18.29 46.17
C ALA A 34 -33.99 -18.92 44.81
N SER A 35 -33.79 -18.08 43.79
CA SER A 35 -33.17 -18.51 42.55
C SER A 35 -31.83 -19.13 42.92
N ARG A 36 -31.71 -20.45 42.84
CA ARG A 36 -30.42 -21.12 42.85
C ARG A 36 -29.66 -20.60 41.63
N ALA A 37 -28.87 -19.56 41.82
CA ALA A 37 -27.81 -19.21 40.90
C ALA A 37 -26.89 -20.44 40.90
N GLY A 38 -26.96 -21.24 39.83
CA GLY A 38 -26.00 -22.32 39.60
C GLY A 38 -24.63 -21.69 39.47
N GLY A 39 -23.82 -21.78 40.51
CA GLY A 39 -22.43 -21.36 40.46
C GLY A 39 -21.67 -22.29 39.53
N PHE A 40 -20.83 -21.71 38.67
CA PHE A 40 -19.92 -22.44 37.80
C PHE A 40 -19.01 -23.31 38.68
N THR A 41 -18.94 -24.60 38.40
CA THR A 41 -18.02 -25.51 39.08
C THR A 41 -16.58 -25.24 38.62
N LEU A 42 -15.61 -25.57 39.48
CA LEU A 42 -14.19 -25.47 39.12
C LEU A 42 -13.83 -26.31 37.89
N ILE A 43 -14.50 -27.46 37.71
CA ILE A 43 -14.26 -28.34 36.57
C ILE A 43 -14.80 -27.74 35.27
N GLU A 44 -15.96 -27.09 35.29
CA GLU A 44 -16.50 -26.40 34.11
C GLU A 44 -15.60 -25.25 33.68
N LEU A 45 -15.07 -24.47 34.64
CA LEU A 45 -14.10 -23.42 34.33
C LEU A 45 -12.81 -24.01 33.72
N LEU A 46 -12.34 -25.13 34.27
CA LEU A 46 -11.14 -25.83 33.79
C LEU A 46 -11.32 -26.36 32.36
N VAL A 47 -12.49 -26.92 32.04
CA VAL A 47 -12.80 -27.37 30.68
C VAL A 47 -12.87 -26.18 29.71
N VAL A 48 -13.48 -25.06 30.11
CA VAL A 48 -13.57 -23.85 29.27
C VAL A 48 -12.20 -23.28 28.95
N ILE A 49 -11.33 -23.10 29.96
CA ILE A 49 -9.96 -22.63 29.70
C ILE A 49 -9.17 -23.65 28.87
N GLY A 50 -9.41 -24.96 29.06
CA GLY A 50 -8.80 -26.02 28.25
C GLY A 50 -9.21 -25.97 26.78
N ILE A 51 -10.48 -25.66 26.49
CA ILE A 51 -10.94 -25.47 25.10
C ILE A 51 -10.37 -24.17 24.53
N ILE A 52 -10.37 -23.07 25.29
CA ILE A 52 -9.81 -21.78 24.83
C ILE A 52 -8.31 -21.92 24.50
N THR A 53 -7.52 -22.64 25.30
CA THR A 53 -6.09 -22.83 25.01
C THR A 53 -5.87 -23.64 23.74
N ILE A 54 -6.64 -24.72 23.53
CA ILE A 54 -6.59 -25.50 22.28
C ILE A 54 -6.96 -24.63 21.08
N LEU A 55 -8.05 -23.86 21.18
CA LEU A 55 -8.47 -22.96 20.11
C LEU A 55 -7.41 -21.90 19.81
N MET A 56 -6.79 -21.30 20.82
CA MET A 56 -5.73 -20.29 20.64
C MET A 56 -4.52 -20.85 19.89
N VAL A 57 -4.09 -22.08 20.18
CA VAL A 57 -2.97 -22.73 19.48
C VAL A 57 -3.26 -22.90 17.99
N LEU A 58 -4.50 -23.21 17.62
CA LEU A 58 -4.91 -23.40 16.22
C LEU A 58 -5.16 -22.09 15.47
N ILE A 59 -5.51 -21.01 16.19
CA ILE A 59 -5.77 -19.69 15.59
C ILE A 59 -4.48 -19.01 15.12
N VAL A 60 -3.36 -19.16 15.84
CA VAL A 60 -2.08 -18.50 15.51
C VAL A 60 -1.65 -18.71 14.04
N PRO A 61 -1.54 -19.94 13.50
CA PRO A 61 -1.12 -20.14 12.11
C PRO A 61 -2.13 -19.60 11.07
N ALA A 62 -3.42 -19.54 11.40
CA ALA A 62 -4.45 -19.00 10.51
C ALA A 62 -4.36 -17.46 10.42
N VAL A 63 -4.07 -16.78 11.54
CA VAL A 63 -3.92 -15.32 11.57
C VAL A 63 -2.62 -14.86 10.91
N THR A 64 -1.52 -15.62 11.03
CA THR A 64 -0.26 -15.28 10.35
C THR A 64 -0.37 -15.34 8.83
N ASN A 65 -1.10 -16.31 8.28
CA ASN A 65 -1.34 -16.45 6.83
C ASN A 65 -2.30 -15.38 6.27
N LEU A 66 -3.22 -14.87 7.08
CA LEU A 66 -4.10 -13.76 6.68
C LEU A 66 -3.37 -12.41 6.71
N LYS A 67 -2.45 -12.21 7.68
CA LYS A 67 -1.65 -10.98 7.75
C LYS A 67 -0.72 -10.86 6.54
N SER A 68 -0.03 -11.93 6.16
CA SER A 68 0.90 -11.94 5.03
C SER A 68 0.26 -11.56 3.69
N ALA A 69 -0.96 -12.05 3.41
CA ALA A 69 -1.69 -11.74 2.19
C ALA A 69 -2.15 -10.27 2.09
N ASN A 70 -2.55 -9.69 3.22
CA ASN A 70 -2.92 -8.28 3.29
C ASN A 70 -1.69 -7.37 3.19
N ASP A 71 -0.54 -7.80 3.71
CA ASP A 71 0.68 -7.00 3.76
C ASP A 71 1.16 -6.53 2.36
N VAL A 72 1.10 -7.38 1.32
CA VAL A 72 1.49 -6.97 -0.06
C VAL A 72 0.46 -6.05 -0.69
N THR A 73 -0.82 -6.28 -0.43
CA THR A 73 -1.91 -5.43 -0.93
C THR A 73 -1.81 -4.03 -0.33
N ASP A 74 -1.61 -3.94 0.98
CA ASP A 74 -1.41 -2.70 1.71
C ASP A 74 -0.14 -1.98 1.25
N ALA A 75 0.94 -2.73 1.00
CA ALA A 75 2.15 -2.20 0.39
C ALA A 75 1.88 -1.59 -1.00
N GLY A 76 1.10 -2.27 -1.85
CA GLY A 76 0.67 -1.73 -3.15
C GLY A 76 -0.11 -0.41 -3.01
N TYR A 77 -1.05 -0.33 -2.08
CA TYR A 77 -1.78 0.92 -1.81
C TYR A 77 -0.90 2.02 -1.21
N THR A 78 0.09 1.66 -0.39
CA THR A 78 1.06 2.60 0.18
C THR A 78 1.93 3.19 -0.91
N ILE A 79 2.47 2.36 -1.83
CA ILE A 79 3.23 2.83 -2.99
C ILE A 79 2.35 3.74 -3.85
N LYS A 80 1.12 3.34 -4.15
CA LYS A 80 0.16 4.19 -4.87
C LYS A 80 -0.03 5.54 -4.16
N GLY A 81 -0.19 5.54 -2.84
CA GLY A 81 -0.35 6.76 -2.05
C GLY A 81 0.85 7.71 -2.17
N VAL A 82 2.07 7.17 -2.10
CA VAL A 82 3.33 7.94 -2.28
C VAL A 82 3.41 8.53 -3.69
N LEU A 83 3.09 7.74 -4.72
CA LEU A 83 3.08 8.18 -6.11
C LEU A 83 2.05 9.30 -6.35
N GLU A 84 0.84 9.15 -5.85
CA GLU A 84 -0.21 10.18 -5.97
C GLU A 84 0.13 11.45 -5.19
N GLN A 85 0.78 11.32 -4.02
CA GLN A 85 1.29 12.47 -3.27
C GLN A 85 2.32 13.24 -4.10
N ALA A 86 3.31 12.55 -4.67
CA ALA A 86 4.34 13.18 -5.49
C ALA A 86 3.74 13.88 -6.72
N ARG A 87 2.84 13.20 -7.44
CA ARG A 87 2.15 13.74 -8.61
C ARG A 87 1.29 14.96 -8.24
N THR A 88 0.54 14.89 -7.15
CA THR A 88 -0.29 16.00 -6.67
C THR A 88 0.58 17.18 -6.27
N TYR A 89 1.70 16.93 -5.58
CA TYR A 89 2.65 17.96 -5.20
C TYR A 89 3.25 18.67 -6.41
N ALA A 90 3.71 17.91 -7.42
CA ALA A 90 4.26 18.45 -8.66
C ALA A 90 3.27 19.40 -9.36
N LYS A 91 2.01 18.96 -9.49
CA LYS A 91 0.94 19.75 -10.11
C LYS A 91 0.57 20.99 -9.30
N ALA A 92 0.37 20.83 -8.00
CA ALA A 92 -0.08 21.91 -7.13
C ALA A 92 0.96 23.03 -6.95
N ASN A 93 2.25 22.67 -7.02
CA ASN A 93 3.35 23.62 -6.84
C ASN A 93 4.06 24.01 -8.14
N ASN A 94 3.50 23.61 -9.31
CA ASN A 94 4.09 23.85 -10.63
C ASN A 94 5.60 23.50 -10.67
N THR A 95 5.95 22.32 -10.16
CA THR A 95 7.35 21.89 -9.97
C THR A 95 7.55 20.47 -10.48
N TYR A 96 8.82 20.06 -10.56
CA TYR A 96 9.22 18.68 -10.79
C TYR A 96 9.37 17.99 -9.44
N ALA A 97 8.81 16.78 -9.35
CA ALA A 97 8.97 15.90 -8.19
C ALA A 97 9.55 14.55 -8.61
N TRP A 98 10.33 13.94 -7.73
CA TRP A 98 10.93 12.63 -7.93
C TRP A 98 10.61 11.72 -6.75
N VAL A 99 10.18 10.50 -7.05
CA VAL A 99 10.02 9.42 -6.09
C VAL A 99 11.19 8.46 -6.26
N GLY A 100 11.97 8.30 -5.20
CA GLY A 100 13.08 7.37 -5.16
C GLY A 100 12.68 6.08 -4.46
N PHE A 101 13.12 4.94 -5.01
CA PHE A 101 12.92 3.61 -4.46
C PHE A 101 14.27 2.97 -4.14
N PHE A 102 14.40 2.43 -2.93
CA PHE A 102 15.60 1.75 -2.46
C PHE A 102 15.19 0.45 -1.77
N GLU A 103 15.74 -0.68 -2.21
CA GLU A 103 15.56 -1.95 -1.52
C GLU A 103 16.70 -2.11 -0.51
N GLU A 104 16.35 -2.00 0.77
CA GLU A 104 17.23 -2.17 1.92
C GLU A 104 17.19 -3.62 2.39
N ASN A 105 18.31 -4.11 2.91
CA ASN A 105 18.36 -5.41 3.56
C ASN A 105 17.48 -5.41 4.83
N GLY A 106 16.29 -6.00 4.72
CA GLY A 106 15.31 -6.07 5.79
C GLY A 106 15.70 -7.00 6.95
N ALA A 107 16.77 -7.81 6.81
CA ALA A 107 17.25 -8.68 7.87
C ALA A 107 18.10 -7.94 8.92
N ILE A 108 18.49 -6.70 8.65
CA ILE A 108 19.31 -5.89 9.56
C ILE A 108 18.66 -4.53 9.86
N ALA A 109 19.10 -3.89 10.93
CA ALA A 109 18.73 -2.52 11.24
C ALA A 109 19.28 -1.56 10.18
N SER A 110 18.54 -0.49 9.86
CA SER A 110 19.00 0.52 8.91
C SER A 110 20.26 1.22 9.41
N THR A 111 21.27 1.32 8.55
CA THR A 111 22.55 2.00 8.81
C THR A 111 22.64 3.32 8.02
N THR A 112 23.70 4.10 8.25
CA THR A 112 24.05 5.29 7.44
C THR A 112 25.51 5.14 6.98
N PRO A 113 25.77 4.87 5.68
CA PRO A 113 24.79 4.62 4.61
C PRO A 113 24.01 3.32 4.81
N ALA A 114 22.82 3.24 4.23
CA ALA A 114 21.98 2.05 4.25
C ALA A 114 22.57 0.93 3.40
N THR A 115 22.35 -0.32 3.82
CA THR A 115 22.82 -1.50 3.10
C THR A 115 21.74 -1.98 2.14
N ALA A 116 22.06 -2.00 0.84
CA ALA A 116 21.15 -2.52 -0.18
C ALA A 116 20.90 -4.02 0.02
N GLY A 117 19.68 -4.45 -0.27
CA GLY A 117 19.26 -5.85 -0.14
C GLY A 117 17.76 -5.97 -0.36
N ASN A 118 17.19 -7.13 -0.04
CA ASN A 118 15.76 -7.35 -0.19
C ASN A 118 15.05 -7.25 1.17
N GLY A 119 13.73 -7.14 1.12
CA GLY A 119 12.87 -7.31 2.28
C GLY A 119 12.49 -6.04 3.00
N ARG A 120 12.98 -4.89 2.57
CA ARG A 120 12.45 -3.60 2.99
C ARG A 120 12.54 -2.61 1.84
N LEU A 121 11.39 -2.10 1.41
CA LEU A 121 11.33 -1.01 0.45
C LEU A 121 11.31 0.33 1.19
N VAL A 122 12.24 1.20 0.83
CA VAL A 122 12.34 2.57 1.32
C VAL A 122 12.02 3.52 0.17
N MET A 123 11.11 4.47 0.41
CA MET A 123 10.72 5.48 -0.56
C MET A 123 10.87 6.89 -0.01
N SER A 124 11.41 7.78 -0.83
CA SER A 124 11.47 9.22 -0.55
C SER A 124 10.87 10.01 -1.70
N VAL A 125 10.17 11.09 -1.39
CA VAL A 125 9.71 12.06 -2.39
C VAL A 125 10.47 13.36 -2.20
N VAL A 126 11.04 13.89 -3.28
CA VAL A 126 11.72 15.19 -3.30
C VAL A 126 11.16 16.03 -4.43
N ALA A 127 11.24 17.35 -4.30
CA ALA A 127 10.84 18.26 -5.36
C ALA A 127 11.88 19.36 -5.58
N SER A 128 11.86 19.92 -6.78
CA SER A 128 12.74 21.02 -7.16
C SER A 128 12.37 22.30 -6.40
N LYS A 129 13.36 22.94 -5.76
CA LYS A 129 13.16 24.19 -5.02
C LYS A 129 12.69 25.34 -5.91
N ASN A 130 13.20 25.40 -7.14
CA ASN A 130 12.95 26.52 -8.06
C ASN A 130 12.00 26.16 -9.21
N GLY A 131 11.37 24.98 -9.16
CA GLY A 131 10.44 24.51 -10.19
C GLY A 131 11.10 24.03 -11.49
N THR A 132 12.42 24.10 -11.61
CA THR A 132 13.12 23.61 -12.80
C THR A 132 13.27 22.10 -12.79
N ASN A 133 13.37 21.53 -13.98
CA ASN A 133 13.86 20.18 -14.13
C ASN A 133 15.37 20.20 -13.90
N ILE A 134 15.81 19.84 -12.68
CA ILE A 134 17.22 19.96 -12.25
C ILE A 134 18.16 19.13 -13.13
N TYR A 135 17.66 18.05 -13.74
CA TYR A 135 18.44 17.23 -14.66
C TYR A 135 18.63 17.87 -16.05
N GLY A 136 17.79 18.81 -16.45
CA GLY A 136 17.73 19.28 -17.84
C GLY A 136 17.64 18.10 -18.82
N SER A 137 18.47 18.10 -19.87
CA SER A 137 18.66 16.99 -20.81
C SER A 137 19.90 16.12 -20.50
N GLY A 138 20.54 16.28 -19.33
CA GLY A 138 21.78 15.58 -18.96
C GLY A 138 21.55 14.35 -18.08
N THR A 139 22.63 13.68 -17.63
CA THR A 139 22.64 12.57 -16.65
C THR A 139 23.39 12.98 -15.37
N GLY A 140 23.06 12.43 -14.19
CA GLY A 140 23.87 12.66 -12.97
C GLY A 140 23.12 12.64 -11.62
N ALA A 141 23.83 13.00 -10.55
CA ALA A 141 23.26 13.18 -9.21
C ALA A 141 22.57 14.55 -9.09
N ILE A 142 21.35 14.61 -8.54
CA ILE A 142 20.74 15.90 -8.19
C ILE A 142 21.50 16.48 -7.00
N ASP A 143 21.90 17.75 -7.12
CA ASP A 143 22.39 18.52 -5.98
C ASP A 143 21.33 18.55 -4.86
N PRO A 144 21.58 17.96 -3.68
CA PRO A 144 20.63 17.92 -2.58
C PRO A 144 20.29 19.30 -2.03
N THR A 145 21.08 20.34 -2.34
CA THR A 145 20.77 21.72 -1.96
C THR A 145 19.70 22.35 -2.84
N GLN A 146 19.42 21.79 -4.02
CA GLN A 146 18.36 22.24 -4.95
C GLN A 146 17.03 21.52 -4.70
N LEU A 147 16.99 20.58 -3.74
CA LEU A 147 15.84 19.76 -3.44
C LEU A 147 15.20 20.14 -2.11
N ILE A 148 13.88 19.99 -2.06
CA ILE A 148 13.10 19.96 -0.82
C ILE A 148 12.52 18.56 -0.63
N GLN A 149 12.48 18.13 0.62
CA GLN A 149 11.81 16.90 1.01
C GLN A 149 10.30 17.11 0.93
N VAL A 150 9.60 16.19 0.26
CA VAL A 150 8.14 16.12 0.24
C VAL A 150 7.72 14.95 1.14
N GLY A 151 6.95 15.26 2.19
CA GLY A 151 6.52 14.26 3.15
C GLY A 151 7.66 13.62 3.96
N LYS A 152 7.37 12.49 4.59
CA LYS A 152 8.33 11.72 5.37
C LYS A 152 8.85 10.54 4.53
N LEU A 153 10.04 10.05 4.87
CA LEU A 153 10.56 8.80 4.34
C LEU A 153 9.58 7.65 4.67
N THR A 154 9.15 6.92 3.65
CA THR A 154 8.20 5.81 3.77
C THR A 154 8.96 4.48 3.75
N ARG A 155 8.61 3.56 4.65
CA ARG A 155 9.21 2.22 4.73
C ARG A 155 8.12 1.16 4.69
N ILE A 156 8.37 0.11 3.93
CA ILE A 156 7.50 -1.06 3.81
C ILE A 156 8.40 -2.29 4.00
N ASP A 157 8.16 -3.05 5.06
CA ASP A 157 8.88 -4.29 5.31
C ASP A 157 8.26 -5.48 4.56
N ASN A 158 9.03 -6.55 4.42
CA ASN A 158 8.61 -7.83 3.84
C ASN A 158 8.13 -7.74 2.38
N VAL A 159 8.78 -6.88 1.59
CA VAL A 159 8.50 -6.72 0.16
C VAL A 159 9.76 -6.69 -0.69
N HIS A 160 9.60 -7.05 -1.97
CA HIS A 160 10.61 -6.95 -3.02
C HIS A 160 9.98 -6.44 -4.31
N LEU A 161 10.78 -5.75 -5.13
CA LEU A 161 10.41 -5.25 -6.46
C LEU A 161 10.94 -6.19 -7.57
N PRO A 162 10.24 -7.29 -7.89
CA PRO A 162 10.67 -8.24 -8.90
C PRO A 162 10.52 -7.69 -10.32
N LEU A 163 11.17 -8.37 -11.25
CA LEU A 163 10.90 -8.24 -12.67
C LEU A 163 9.84 -9.28 -13.08
N PHE A 164 8.65 -8.83 -13.46
CA PHE A 164 7.60 -9.72 -13.98
C PHE A 164 7.62 -9.85 -15.50
N ALA A 165 7.08 -10.98 -15.98
CA ALA A 165 6.64 -11.13 -17.37
C ALA A 165 5.68 -10.01 -17.76
N VAL A 166 5.81 -9.48 -18.97
CA VAL A 166 4.98 -8.38 -19.50
C VAL A 166 3.50 -8.80 -19.55
N GLY A 167 2.59 -7.89 -19.17
CA GLY A 167 1.15 -8.11 -19.34
C GLY A 167 0.79 -8.31 -20.82
N SER A 168 -0.24 -9.11 -21.09
CA SER A 168 -0.65 -9.47 -22.46
C SER A 168 -2.11 -9.17 -22.76
N GLY A 169 -2.86 -8.61 -21.79
CA GLY A 169 -4.31 -8.43 -21.90
C GLY A 169 -4.75 -6.96 -21.88
N THR A 170 -6.00 -6.75 -21.50
CA THR A 170 -6.66 -5.44 -21.33
C THR A 170 -7.54 -5.38 -20.08
N GLY A 171 -7.48 -6.39 -19.21
CA GLY A 171 -8.31 -6.55 -18.03
C GLY A 171 -7.72 -5.90 -16.78
N ASP A 172 -8.38 -6.14 -15.65
CA ASP A 172 -8.13 -5.48 -14.36
C ASP A 172 -7.49 -6.41 -13.30
N THR A 173 -7.08 -7.62 -13.69
CA THR A 173 -6.32 -8.56 -12.84
C THR A 173 -4.85 -8.59 -13.23
N PHE A 174 -3.98 -9.12 -12.37
CA PHE A 174 -2.55 -9.23 -12.67
C PHE A 174 -2.27 -9.94 -14.00
N ASP A 175 -2.90 -11.08 -14.25
CA ASP A 175 -2.63 -11.90 -15.44
C ASP A 175 -3.22 -11.32 -16.72
N THR A 176 -4.31 -10.56 -16.60
CA THR A 176 -4.97 -9.93 -17.76
C THR A 176 -4.59 -8.47 -17.95
N ARG A 177 -3.66 -7.95 -17.16
CA ARG A 177 -3.31 -6.52 -17.17
C ARG A 177 -2.80 -6.04 -18.53
N PRO A 178 -2.98 -4.74 -18.84
CA PRO A 178 -2.51 -4.13 -20.07
C PRO A 178 -1.06 -4.43 -20.39
N THR A 179 -0.78 -4.64 -21.68
CA THR A 179 0.59 -4.72 -22.18
C THR A 179 1.31 -3.39 -21.96
N LEU A 180 2.61 -3.49 -21.70
CA LEU A 180 3.48 -2.32 -21.77
C LEU A 180 3.66 -1.94 -23.25
N GLN A 181 4.00 -0.68 -23.53
CA GLN A 181 4.31 -0.27 -24.89
C GLN A 181 5.60 -0.96 -25.35
N SER A 182 5.56 -1.63 -26.50
CA SER A 182 6.74 -2.15 -27.17
C SER A 182 7.32 -1.06 -28.08
N ASP A 183 8.56 -0.69 -27.86
CA ASP A 183 9.35 0.15 -28.76
C ASP A 183 10.04 -0.76 -29.80
N PHE A 184 10.07 -0.37 -31.08
CA PHE A 184 10.69 -1.17 -32.13
C PHE A 184 12.22 -1.31 -31.93
N THR A 185 12.85 -0.33 -31.29
CA THR A 185 14.30 -0.29 -31.07
C THR A 185 14.68 -0.83 -29.69
N ALA A 186 13.94 -0.45 -28.66
CA ALA A 186 14.24 -0.81 -27.26
C ALA A 186 13.39 -1.97 -26.71
N GLY A 187 12.39 -2.45 -27.45
CA GLY A 187 11.43 -3.44 -26.95
C GLY A 187 10.62 -2.91 -25.77
N TYR A 188 10.35 -3.79 -24.80
CA TYR A 188 9.68 -3.44 -23.54
C TYR A 188 10.64 -2.88 -22.48
N ASN A 189 11.92 -2.76 -22.81
CA ASN A 189 12.91 -2.30 -21.85
C ASN A 189 12.59 -0.87 -21.41
N TYR A 190 12.94 -0.58 -20.16
CA TYR A 190 12.73 0.70 -19.47
C TYR A 190 11.27 0.95 -19.09
N GLY A 191 10.34 0.07 -19.47
CA GLY A 191 8.95 0.11 -19.02
C GLY A 191 8.71 -0.55 -17.66
N ARG A 192 9.72 -1.21 -17.05
CA ARG A 192 9.56 -1.97 -15.80
C ARG A 192 10.61 -1.57 -14.77
N PHE A 193 10.18 -1.25 -13.55
CA PHE A 193 11.08 -0.91 -12.44
C PHE A 193 12.00 -2.07 -12.04
N GLY A 194 11.56 -3.32 -12.23
CA GLY A 194 12.37 -4.50 -11.97
C GLY A 194 13.59 -4.64 -12.90
N GLU A 195 13.62 -3.93 -14.04
CA GLU A 195 14.79 -3.89 -14.95
C GLU A 195 15.88 -2.93 -14.45
N LEU A 196 15.50 -1.95 -13.63
CA LEU A 196 16.43 -0.98 -13.06
C LEU A 196 17.30 -1.71 -12.03
N ASN A 197 18.60 -1.83 -12.29
CA ASN A 197 19.58 -2.59 -11.50
C ASN A 197 19.45 -4.13 -11.58
N ALA A 198 18.75 -4.67 -12.59
CA ALA A 198 18.78 -6.11 -12.84
C ALA A 198 20.13 -6.57 -13.42
N ALA A 199 20.46 -7.85 -13.25
CA ALA A 199 21.58 -8.46 -13.94
C ALA A 199 21.33 -8.53 -15.47
N ILE A 200 22.41 -8.56 -16.25
CA ILE A 200 22.37 -8.83 -17.69
C ILE A 200 21.59 -10.13 -17.94
N PRO A 201 20.73 -10.20 -18.98
CA PRO A 201 20.55 -9.23 -20.07
C PRO A 201 19.45 -8.18 -19.85
N ASN A 202 18.70 -8.26 -18.75
CA ASN A 202 17.50 -7.43 -18.54
C ASN A 202 17.80 -6.15 -17.76
N THR A 203 19.00 -5.59 -17.94
CA THR A 203 19.42 -4.36 -17.27
C THR A 203 19.06 -3.16 -18.13
N ALA A 204 18.41 -2.16 -17.54
CA ALA A 204 18.32 -0.86 -18.17
C ALA A 204 19.75 -0.25 -18.25
N PRO A 205 20.23 0.25 -19.41
CA PRO A 205 21.62 0.63 -19.58
C PRO A 205 21.95 1.79 -18.66
N TYR A 206 22.99 1.59 -17.85
CA TYR A 206 23.59 2.65 -17.05
C TYR A 206 24.91 3.05 -17.72
N THR A 207 24.95 4.20 -18.35
CA THR A 207 26.21 4.94 -18.50
C THR A 207 26.31 6.09 -17.50
N THR A 208 25.19 6.56 -16.92
CA THR A 208 25.18 7.37 -15.67
C THR A 208 23.76 7.43 -15.06
N PRO A 209 23.44 6.68 -13.98
CA PRO A 209 22.11 6.72 -13.39
C PRO A 209 21.81 8.07 -12.75
N TYR A 210 20.62 8.59 -13.01
CA TYR A 210 20.06 9.61 -12.16
C TYR A 210 19.92 9.12 -10.73
N ASN A 211 20.27 9.97 -9.79
CA ASN A 211 20.05 9.69 -8.39
C ASN A 211 19.78 10.96 -7.61
N PHE A 212 19.17 10.78 -6.44
CA PHE A 212 19.12 11.78 -5.39
C PHE A 212 19.31 11.08 -4.04
N GLN A 213 19.64 11.85 -3.01
CA GLN A 213 19.87 11.33 -1.67
C GLN A 213 18.74 11.65 -0.68
N TYR A 214 18.69 10.91 0.42
CA TYR A 214 17.98 11.32 1.63
C TYR A 214 18.94 11.29 2.82
N PRO A 215 18.88 12.30 3.72
CA PRO A 215 18.08 13.52 3.61
C PRO A 215 18.67 14.52 2.60
N VAL A 216 17.82 15.45 2.15
CA VAL A 216 18.21 16.64 1.34
C VAL A 216 18.25 17.88 2.22
N GLY A 217 18.99 18.92 1.80
CA GLY A 217 19.13 20.13 2.61
C GLY A 217 20.24 21.06 2.16
N THR A 218 20.32 22.21 2.82
CA THR A 218 21.35 23.22 2.60
C THR A 218 21.91 23.65 3.96
N PRO A 219 23.18 23.33 4.31
CA PRO A 219 24.17 22.58 3.50
C PRO A 219 23.75 21.12 3.26
N ALA A 220 24.39 20.47 2.27
CA ALA A 220 24.11 19.08 1.91
C ALA A 220 24.37 18.13 3.10
N PRO A 221 23.37 17.37 3.58
CA PRO A 221 23.56 16.41 4.67
C PRO A 221 24.33 15.16 4.23
N THR A 222 24.85 14.40 5.20
CA THR A 222 25.34 13.04 4.96
C THR A 222 24.21 12.14 4.47
N ALA A 223 24.40 11.51 3.31
CA ALA A 223 23.39 10.64 2.71
C ALA A 223 23.24 9.32 3.51
N GLN A 224 22.02 9.04 3.95
CA GLN A 224 21.63 7.70 4.42
C GLN A 224 21.23 6.80 3.25
N TYR A 225 20.44 7.33 2.32
CA TYR A 225 19.98 6.60 1.14
C TYR A 225 20.39 7.36 -0.13
N VAL A 226 20.80 6.61 -1.15
CA VAL A 226 20.98 7.12 -2.52
C VAL A 226 20.04 6.35 -3.43
N PHE A 227 19.01 7.01 -3.92
CA PHE A 227 17.97 6.39 -4.74
C PHE A 227 18.40 6.37 -6.20
N ARG A 228 18.44 5.18 -6.81
CA ARG A 228 18.81 4.97 -8.22
C ARG A 228 17.67 4.40 -9.07
N LYS A 229 16.57 4.00 -8.43
CA LYS A 229 15.30 3.67 -9.07
C LYS A 229 14.37 4.86 -8.83
N LEU A 230 14.09 5.65 -9.86
CA LEU A 230 13.35 6.91 -9.72
C LEU A 230 12.09 6.92 -10.58
N LEU A 231 11.06 7.63 -10.12
CA LEU A 231 9.93 8.07 -10.94
C LEU A 231 9.82 9.59 -10.86
N GLN A 232 9.84 10.27 -11.99
CA GLN A 232 9.63 11.71 -12.08
C GLN A 232 8.16 12.01 -12.36
N PHE A 233 7.64 13.08 -11.77
CA PHE A 233 6.43 13.76 -12.19
C PHE A 233 6.75 15.20 -12.57
N ASN A 234 6.32 15.62 -13.75
CA ASN A 234 6.45 17.02 -14.17
C ASN A 234 5.26 17.87 -13.66
N PRO A 235 5.28 19.21 -13.84
CA PRO A 235 4.18 20.08 -13.41
C PRO A 235 2.80 19.76 -14.00
N ARG A 236 2.74 18.98 -15.10
CA ARG A 236 1.49 18.55 -15.73
C ARG A 236 0.97 17.22 -15.14
N GLY A 237 1.80 16.54 -14.34
CA GLY A 237 1.52 15.23 -13.77
C GLY A 237 1.90 14.06 -14.68
N GLU A 238 2.58 14.32 -15.79
CA GLU A 238 3.14 13.26 -16.63
C GLU A 238 4.26 12.55 -15.86
N SER A 239 4.34 11.23 -16.01
CA SER A 239 5.27 10.38 -15.30
C SER A 239 6.37 9.85 -16.21
N ARG A 240 7.62 9.88 -15.73
CA ARG A 240 8.77 9.29 -16.42
C ARG A 240 9.60 8.42 -15.49
N VAL A 241 9.89 7.21 -15.94
CA VAL A 241 10.80 6.29 -15.27
C VAL A 241 12.23 6.79 -15.39
N ASN A 242 12.95 6.79 -14.27
CA ASN A 242 14.32 7.28 -14.18
C ASN A 242 14.50 8.65 -14.86
N GLY A 243 13.65 9.61 -14.53
CA GLY A 243 13.74 10.99 -15.04
C GLY A 243 13.61 11.12 -16.56
N ASP A 244 14.36 12.05 -17.15
CA ASP A 244 14.29 12.38 -18.58
C ASP A 244 15.27 11.58 -19.47
N SER A 245 15.89 10.53 -18.92
CA SER A 245 16.86 9.66 -19.65
C SER A 245 16.18 8.73 -20.65
N TYR A 246 14.87 8.54 -20.50
CA TYR A 246 14.09 7.66 -21.36
C TYR A 246 12.96 8.44 -21.99
N GLU A 247 12.60 8.03 -23.20
CA GLU A 247 11.35 8.47 -23.81
C GLU A 247 10.16 8.18 -22.88
N LEU A 248 9.14 9.02 -22.99
CA LEU A 248 7.91 8.87 -22.22
C LEU A 248 7.28 7.50 -22.53
N ARG A 249 7.27 6.61 -21.53
CA ARG A 249 6.61 5.31 -21.64
C ARG A 249 5.12 5.48 -21.43
N ARG A 250 4.27 4.94 -22.33
CA ARG A 250 2.81 4.96 -22.13
C ARG A 250 2.41 4.33 -20.80
N ILE A 251 3.08 3.24 -20.43
CA ILE A 251 2.89 2.54 -19.16
C ILE A 251 4.27 2.20 -18.58
N VAL A 252 4.42 2.47 -17.30
CA VAL A 252 5.53 2.02 -16.45
C VAL A 252 4.99 1.06 -15.41
N GLU A 253 5.66 -0.05 -15.17
CA GLU A 253 5.20 -1.08 -14.23
C GLU A 253 6.17 -1.25 -13.05
N ILE A 254 5.61 -1.30 -11.85
CA ILE A 254 6.29 -1.69 -10.62
C ILE A 254 5.73 -3.04 -10.20
N GLY A 255 6.58 -4.07 -10.19
CA GLY A 255 6.24 -5.36 -9.63
C GLY A 255 6.39 -5.34 -8.11
N LEU A 256 5.57 -6.13 -7.41
CA LEU A 256 5.64 -6.28 -5.97
C LEU A 256 5.31 -7.74 -5.60
N ILE A 257 6.19 -8.35 -4.80
CA ILE A 257 5.94 -9.62 -4.11
C ILE A 257 6.28 -9.50 -2.63
N GLN A 258 5.70 -10.41 -1.85
CA GLN A 258 6.07 -10.58 -0.45
C GLN A 258 7.44 -11.23 -0.31
N THR A 259 8.20 -10.82 0.69
CA THR A 259 9.36 -11.54 1.20
C THR A 259 9.13 -11.98 2.64
N HIS A 260 10.00 -12.85 3.16
CA HIS A 260 10.05 -13.15 4.59
C HIS A 260 11.41 -12.70 5.12
N GLY A 261 11.44 -11.54 5.81
CA GLY A 261 12.69 -10.82 6.02
C GLY A 261 13.34 -10.48 4.68
N ALA A 262 14.65 -10.73 4.54
CA ALA A 262 15.38 -10.52 3.29
C ALA A 262 15.23 -11.67 2.26
N THR A 263 14.49 -12.73 2.58
CA THR A 263 14.34 -13.89 1.70
C THR A 263 13.25 -13.66 0.67
N VAL A 264 13.65 -13.65 -0.61
CA VAL A 264 12.75 -13.52 -1.76
C VAL A 264 12.21 -14.90 -2.16
N PRO A 265 10.90 -15.05 -2.43
CA PRO A 265 10.35 -16.29 -2.97
C PRO A 265 11.02 -16.70 -4.29
N THR A 266 11.15 -18.01 -4.50
CA THR A 266 11.64 -18.54 -5.77
C THR A 266 10.60 -18.35 -6.87
N SER A 267 11.05 -17.95 -8.06
CA SER A 267 10.17 -17.89 -9.23
C SER A 267 9.74 -19.29 -9.64
N VAL A 268 8.47 -19.44 -10.03
CA VAL A 268 7.90 -20.69 -10.58
C VAL A 268 8.52 -21.02 -11.94
N SER A 269 8.79 -20.01 -12.75
CA SER A 269 9.48 -20.14 -14.03
C SER A 269 10.25 -18.86 -14.38
N GLY A 270 11.17 -18.92 -15.34
CA GLY A 270 11.88 -17.73 -15.84
C GLY A 270 12.84 -17.09 -14.84
N ALA A 271 13.41 -17.86 -13.91
CA ALA A 271 14.35 -17.36 -12.90
C ALA A 271 15.48 -16.52 -13.53
N GLY A 272 15.70 -15.30 -13.01
CA GLY A 272 16.73 -14.40 -13.52
C GLY A 272 16.46 -13.77 -14.88
N THR A 273 15.25 -13.95 -15.43
CA THR A 273 14.86 -13.41 -16.74
C THR A 273 13.72 -12.40 -16.64
N SER A 274 13.46 -11.67 -17.72
CA SER A 274 12.31 -10.77 -17.86
C SER A 274 10.96 -11.48 -18.01
N THR A 275 10.95 -12.81 -17.95
CA THR A 275 9.75 -13.65 -17.98
C THR A 275 9.53 -14.36 -16.65
N ALA A 276 10.19 -13.94 -15.56
CA ALA A 276 10.02 -14.55 -14.27
C ALA A 276 8.54 -14.48 -13.82
N THR A 277 8.02 -15.62 -13.38
CA THR A 277 6.68 -15.73 -12.78
C THR A 277 6.79 -16.21 -11.35
N TYR A 278 5.92 -15.70 -10.49
CA TYR A 278 5.91 -16.00 -9.06
C TYR A 278 4.53 -16.54 -8.67
N ALA A 279 4.51 -17.50 -7.75
CA ALA A 279 3.29 -18.03 -7.18
C ALA A 279 2.78 -17.11 -6.05
N GLY A 280 1.50 -17.25 -5.72
CA GLY A 280 0.88 -16.53 -4.60
C GLY A 280 0.53 -15.09 -4.93
N ASN A 281 0.50 -14.25 -3.90
CA ASN A 281 0.05 -12.87 -3.99
C ASN A 281 1.09 -12.00 -4.67
N VAL A 282 0.81 -11.63 -5.91
CA VAL A 282 1.66 -10.76 -6.73
C VAL A 282 0.86 -9.52 -7.13
N ILE A 283 1.53 -8.38 -7.12
CA ILE A 283 0.91 -7.10 -7.49
C ILE A 283 1.75 -6.39 -8.54
N ALA A 284 1.09 -5.93 -9.60
CA ALA A 284 1.67 -4.99 -10.54
C ALA A 284 0.98 -3.64 -10.36
N LEU A 285 1.77 -2.59 -10.12
CA LEU A 285 1.30 -1.23 -10.22
C LEU A 285 1.68 -0.70 -11.60
N GLN A 286 0.70 -0.31 -12.41
CA GLN A 286 0.97 0.35 -13.68
C GLN A 286 0.68 1.85 -13.57
N ILE A 287 1.68 2.65 -13.96
CA ILE A 287 1.63 4.10 -14.01
C ILE A 287 1.54 4.51 -15.46
N THR A 288 0.53 5.30 -15.79
CA THR A 288 0.37 5.85 -17.14
C THR A 288 1.30 7.06 -17.33
N GLY A 289 2.07 7.08 -18.41
CA GLY A 289 3.04 8.16 -18.65
C GLY A 289 2.40 9.53 -18.80
N ILE A 290 1.28 9.63 -19.51
CA ILE A 290 0.65 10.93 -19.82
C ILE A 290 -0.10 11.51 -18.62
N SER A 291 -0.92 10.72 -17.93
CA SER A 291 -1.73 11.24 -16.81
C SER A 291 -1.08 11.04 -15.43
N GLY A 292 -0.04 10.22 -15.36
CA GLY A 292 0.59 9.79 -14.11
C GLY A 292 -0.33 8.93 -13.24
N ALA A 293 -1.47 8.49 -13.76
CA ALA A 293 -2.44 7.73 -12.99
C ALA A 293 -1.93 6.32 -12.71
N VAL A 294 -2.09 5.87 -11.46
CA VAL A 294 -1.65 4.57 -10.98
C VAL A 294 -2.83 3.60 -10.88
N ARG A 295 -2.70 2.42 -11.49
CA ARG A 295 -3.64 1.29 -11.35
C ARG A 295 -2.94 0.09 -10.72
N ILE A 296 -3.66 -0.63 -9.87
CA ILE A 296 -3.16 -1.81 -9.16
C ILE A 296 -3.82 -3.05 -9.76
N PHE A 297 -3.02 -4.02 -10.16
CA PHE A 297 -3.44 -5.31 -10.68
C PHE A 297 -2.95 -6.39 -9.73
N LYS A 298 -3.89 -7.17 -9.19
CA LYS A 298 -3.63 -8.21 -8.19
C LYS A 298 -3.99 -9.58 -8.73
N ARG A 299 -3.33 -10.59 -8.19
CA ARG A 299 -3.67 -12.00 -8.35
C ARG A 299 -4.13 -12.55 -7.02
#